data_AF-A0A1E3RQD7-F1
#
_entry.id   AF-A0A1E3RQD7-F1
#
_cell.length_a   1.000
_cell.length_b   1.000
_cell.length_c   1.000
_cell.angle_alpha   90.00
_cell.angle_beta   90.00
_cell.angle_gamma   90.00
#
_symmetry.space_group_name_H-M   'P 1'
#
loop_
_entity.id
_entity.type
_entity.pdbx_description
1 polymer ?
#
loop_
_entity_poly.entity_id
_entity_poly.type
_entity_poly.pdbx_seq_one_letter_code
_entity_poly.pdbx_strand_id
1 'polypeptide(L)'
;MRVEPAPDGRYRVFDAGSAVVTFAENRLTLQSATPAEGWTHRVDDQEPEEVEIAFRRGAEELDLEVEVDDGRLEVSICNDGD
;
A
#
# COMPACT_ATOMS: atom_id res chain seq x y z
N MET A 1 7.55 3.08 7.88
CA MET A 1 8.83 2.95 7.14
C MET A 1 8.64 3.47 5.74
N ARG A 2 9.41 4.47 5.32
CA ARG A 2 9.31 5.01 3.94
C ARG A 2 9.92 4.06 2.92
N VAL A 3 9.28 3.93 1.77
CA VAL A 3 9.68 3.10 0.64
C VAL A 3 9.88 3.98 -0.58
N GLU A 4 10.86 3.65 -1.42
CA GLU A 4 11.04 4.35 -2.69
C GLU A 4 9.91 4.00 -3.67
N PRO A 5 9.28 4.98 -4.35
CA PRO A 5 8.30 4.73 -5.41
C PRO A 5 8.83 3.73 -6.45
N ALA A 6 8.07 2.66 -6.69
CA ALA A 6 8.44 1.65 -7.67
C ALA A 6 7.99 2.11 -9.07
N PRO A 7 8.86 2.05 -10.11
CA PRO A 7 8.49 2.47 -11.46
C PRO A 7 7.32 1.67 -12.04
N ASP A 8 7.23 0.38 -11.68
CA ASP A 8 6.14 -0.51 -12.08
C ASP A 8 4.96 -0.50 -11.09
N GLY A 9 4.97 0.39 -10.09
CA GLY A 9 3.91 0.52 -9.09
C GLY A 9 3.77 -0.66 -8.14
N ARG A 10 4.72 -1.61 -8.14
CA ARG A 10 4.66 -2.83 -7.33
C ARG A 10 5.37 -2.65 -5.99
N TYR A 11 4.64 -2.86 -4.91
CA TYR A 11 5.11 -2.73 -3.53
C TYR A 11 5.03 -4.06 -2.79
N ARG A 12 6.13 -4.47 -2.15
CA ARG A 12 6.16 -5.62 -1.24
C ARG A 12 5.99 -5.11 0.19
N VAL A 13 4.99 -5.65 0.88
CA VAL A 13 4.70 -5.34 2.28
C VAL A 13 5.30 -6.45 3.13
N PHE A 14 6.63 -6.40 3.31
CA PHE A 14 7.39 -7.42 4.06
C PHE A 14 6.96 -8.87 3.74
N ASP A 15 6.57 -9.64 4.77
CA ASP A 15 5.99 -10.99 4.68
C ASP A 15 4.47 -10.97 4.45
N ALA A 16 3.80 -9.84 4.66
CA ALA A 16 2.35 -9.71 4.57
C ALA A 16 1.79 -9.89 3.16
N GLY A 17 2.55 -9.50 2.13
CA GLY A 17 2.14 -9.68 0.74
C GLY A 17 2.69 -8.64 -0.21
N SER A 18 1.93 -8.35 -1.27
CA SER A 18 2.26 -7.29 -2.23
C SER A 18 1.02 -6.64 -2.81
N ALA A 19 1.16 -5.39 -3.25
CA ALA A 19 0.15 -4.67 -4.02
C ALA A 19 0.76 -4.03 -5.27
N VAL A 20 -0.09 -3.74 -6.25
CA VAL A 20 0.25 -2.96 -7.44
C VAL A 20 -0.64 -1.72 -7.45
N VAL A 21 -0.02 -0.56 -7.24
CA VAL A 21 -0.65 0.76 -7.26
C VAL A 21 0.03 1.61 -8.32
N THR A 22 -0.72 2.05 -9.32
CA THR A 22 -0.18 2.88 -10.41
C THR A 22 -0.61 4.33 -10.28
N PHE A 23 0.29 5.24 -10.65
CA PHE A 23 0.02 6.68 -10.74
C PHE A 23 0.02 7.11 -12.20
N ALA A 24 -1.14 7.48 -12.73
CA ALA A 24 -1.31 7.96 -14.10
C ALA A 24 -2.36 9.06 -14.13
N GLU A 25 -2.20 10.05 -15.01
CA GLU A 25 -3.17 11.16 -15.17
C GLU A 25 -3.52 11.85 -13.84
N ASN A 26 -2.51 12.02 -12.97
CA ASN A 26 -2.65 12.58 -11.62
C ASN A 26 -3.65 11.80 -10.73
N ARG A 27 -3.74 10.48 -10.90
CA ARG A 27 -4.63 9.61 -10.15
C ARG A 27 -3.94 8.30 -9.75
N LEU A 28 -4.09 7.92 -8.49
CA LEU A 28 -3.74 6.59 -7.98
C LEU A 28 -4.81 5.58 -8.34
N THR A 29 -4.37 4.36 -8.66
CA THR A 29 -5.27 3.24 -8.94
C THR A 29 -4.67 1.97 -8.38
N LEU A 30 -5.37 1.34 -7.45
CA LEU A 30 -5.10 -0.02 -7.00
C LEU A 30 -5.46 -1.00 -8.12
N GLN A 31 -4.46 -1.67 -8.68
CA GLN A 31 -4.68 -2.72 -9.68
C GLN A 31 -4.87 -4.09 -9.03
N SER A 32 -4.10 -4.38 -7.98
CA SER A 32 -4.21 -5.65 -7.25
C SER A 32 -3.61 -5.55 -5.86
N ALA A 33 -4.18 -6.30 -4.91
CA ALA A 33 -3.59 -6.60 -3.61
C ALA A 33 -3.58 -8.12 -3.44
N THR A 34 -2.44 -8.68 -3.07
CA THR A 34 -2.26 -10.14 -2.90
C THR A 34 -1.60 -10.39 -1.55
N PRO A 35 -2.38 -10.86 -0.54
CA PRO A 35 -1.82 -11.23 0.74
C PRO A 35 -1.02 -12.53 0.62
N ALA A 36 -0.01 -12.68 1.45
CA ALA A 36 0.71 -13.94 1.62
C ALA A 36 -0.14 -14.96 2.40
N GLU A 37 0.31 -16.22 2.45
CA GLU A 37 -0.38 -17.27 3.20
C GLU A 37 -0.54 -16.89 4.67
N GLY A 38 -1.75 -17.07 5.22
CA GLY A 38 -2.08 -16.73 6.60
C GLY A 38 -2.37 -15.24 6.84
N TRP A 39 -2.19 -14.38 5.83
CA TRP A 39 -2.58 -12.97 5.87
C TRP A 39 -3.90 -12.75 5.13
N THR A 40 -4.64 -11.74 5.55
CA THR A 40 -5.77 -11.16 4.81
C THR A 40 -5.44 -9.71 4.46
N HIS A 41 -6.17 -9.13 3.50
CA HIS A 41 -6.06 -7.71 3.20
C HIS A 41 -7.43 -7.04 3.25
N ARG A 42 -7.41 -5.73 3.48
CA ARG A 42 -8.53 -4.81 3.32
C ARG A 42 -8.00 -3.56 2.60
N VAL A 43 -8.84 -2.98 1.76
CA VAL A 43 -8.60 -1.63 1.24
C VAL A 43 -9.34 -0.69 2.18
N ASP A 44 -8.60 0.14 2.91
CA ASP A 44 -9.17 1.07 3.88
C ASP A 44 -9.55 2.37 3.14
N ASP A 45 -8.66 2.87 2.29
CA ASP A 45 -8.91 4.06 1.45
C ASP A 45 -8.50 3.86 -0.03
N GLN A 46 -9.32 4.42 -0.92
CA GLN A 46 -9.06 4.41 -2.36
C GLN A 46 -9.60 5.68 -3.02
N GLU A 47 -8.76 6.70 -3.01
CA GLU A 47 -9.00 8.02 -3.57
C GLU A 47 -8.00 8.30 -4.72
N PRO A 48 -8.20 9.36 -5.52
CA PRO A 48 -7.24 9.72 -6.58
C PRO A 48 -5.85 10.12 -6.07
N GLU A 49 -5.76 10.60 -4.84
CA GLU A 49 -4.53 11.10 -4.21
C GLU A 49 -3.98 10.16 -3.12
N GLU A 50 -4.76 9.16 -2.71
CA GLU A 50 -4.38 8.22 -1.64
C GLU A 50 -4.92 6.81 -1.90
N VAL A 51 -4.10 5.80 -1.62
CA VAL A 51 -4.51 4.39 -1.55
C VAL A 51 -3.89 3.78 -0.30
N GLU A 52 -4.73 3.25 0.58
CA GLU A 52 -4.32 2.58 1.80
C GLU A 52 -4.82 1.12 1.82
N ILE A 53 -3.90 0.20 2.13
CA ILE A 53 -4.16 -1.24 2.14
C ILE A 53 -3.60 -1.85 3.42
N ALA A 54 -4.50 -2.28 4.30
CA ALA A 54 -4.17 -3.01 5.50
C ALA A 54 -3.97 -4.50 5.21
N PHE A 55 -2.89 -5.07 5.73
CA PHE A 55 -2.62 -6.51 5.75
C PHE A 55 -2.63 -7.01 7.20
N ARG A 56 -3.49 -8.00 7.49
CA ARG A 56 -3.67 -8.53 8.86
C ARG A 56 -3.34 -10.01 8.99
N ARG A 57 -2.71 -10.39 10.11
CA ARG A 57 -2.52 -11.76 10.57
C ARG A 57 -2.67 -11.85 12.09
N GLY A 58 -3.83 -12.31 12.55
CA GLY A 58 -4.11 -12.39 13.98
C GLY A 58 -4.18 -10.99 14.62
N ALA A 59 -3.19 -10.67 15.47
CA ALA A 59 -3.06 -9.34 16.08
C ALA A 59 -2.02 -8.45 15.37
N GLU A 60 -1.35 -8.96 14.34
CA GLU A 60 -0.39 -8.19 13.54
C GLU A 60 -1.11 -7.47 12.41
N GLU A 61 -0.78 -6.20 12.19
CA GLU A 61 -1.24 -5.37 11.08
C GLU A 61 -0.05 -4.64 10.43
N LEU A 62 -0.05 -4.60 9.09
CA LEU A 62 0.88 -3.80 8.29
C LEU A 62 0.10 -3.07 7.20
N ASP A 63 0.26 -1.76 7.16
CA ASP A 63 -0.46 -0.88 6.23
C ASP A 63 0.49 -0.42 5.15
N LEU A 64 0.07 -0.56 3.90
CA LEU A 64 0.70 0.08 2.76
C LEU A 64 -0.09 1.35 2.42
N GLU A 65 0.56 2.49 2.58
CA GLU A 65 0.04 3.80 2.23
C GLU A 65 0.81 4.32 1.00
N VAL A 66 0.06 4.68 -0.04
CA VAL A 66 0.58 5.33 -1.25
C VAL A 66 -0.21 6.62 -1.42
N GLU A 67 0.47 7.75 -1.32
CA GLU A 67 -0.15 9.08 -1.38
C GLU A 67 0.57 10.00 -2.38
N VAL A 68 -0.09 11.09 -2.75
CA VAL A 68 0.47 12.17 -3.58
C VAL A 68 0.59 13.44 -2.75
N ASP A 69 1.80 13.75 -2.28
CA ASP A 69 2.13 15.01 -1.60
C ASP A 69 2.86 15.97 -2.54
N ASP A 70 2.32 17.19 -2.72
CA ASP A 70 2.94 18.24 -3.53
C ASP A 70 3.37 17.77 -4.94
N GLY A 71 2.53 16.90 -5.54
CA GLY A 71 2.75 16.31 -6.86
C GLY A 71 3.81 15.20 -6.91
N ARG A 72 4.30 14.74 -5.77
CA ARG A 72 5.26 13.63 -5.64
C ARG A 72 4.58 12.42 -5.00
N LEU A 73 4.95 11.23 -5.47
CA LEU A 73 4.49 9.99 -4.86
C LEU A 73 5.25 9.77 -3.54
N GLU A 74 4.53 9.56 -2.45
CA GLU A 74 5.07 9.06 -1.19
C GLU A 74 4.53 7.66 -0.93
N VAL A 75 5.39 6.80 -0.42
CA VAL A 75 5.04 5.41 -0.12
C VAL A 75 5.58 5.07 1.25
N SER A 76 4.71 4.55 2.10
CA SER A 76 5.01 4.20 3.48
C SER A 76 4.44 2.83 3.82
N ILE A 77 5.16 2.08 4.64
CA ILE A 77 4.66 0.86 5.27
C ILE A 77 4.70 1.04 6.78
N CYS A 78 3.55 1.04 7.43
CA CYS A 78 3.42 1.23 8.87
C CYS A 78 2.89 -0.05 9.53
N ASN A 79 3.00 -0.12 10.85
CA ASN A 79 2.40 -1.17 11.67
C ASN A 79 1.52 -0.43 12.68
N ASP A 80 0.22 -0.68 12.71
CA ASP A 80 -0.75 -0.03 13.62
C ASP A 80 -0.58 -0.45 15.11
N GLY A 81 0.64 -0.77 15.52
CA GLY A 81 0.97 -1.34 16.83
C GLY A 81 1.96 -0.52 17.67
N ASP A 82 2.05 0.81 17.49
CA ASP A 82 2.86 1.68 18.35
C ASP A 82 2.14 2.05 19.67
#